data_AF-A0A930MKN4-F1
#
_entry.id   AF-A0A930MKN4-F1
#
_cell.length_a   1.000
_cell.length_b   1.000
_cell.length_c   1.000
_cell.angle_alpha   90.00
_cell.angle_beta   90.00
_cell.angle_gamma   90.00
#
_symmetry.space_group_name_H-M   'P 1'
#
loop_
_entity.id
_entity.type
_entity.pdbx_description
1 polymer ?
#
loop_
_entity_poly.entity_id
_entity_poly.type
_entity_poly.pdbx_seq_one_letter_code
_entity_poly.pdbx_strand_id
1 'polypeptide(L)'
;MTEFINHTNHPSSRWEEGQRQAAEAYGTIVDLPFPRIPADWDAQAVHRLAEENAREILARKPMAVLVQGEFTYTFALVSLLKAAGIAALSACSERLVRERTDENGEIVRESRFVFRRFRAY
;
A
#
# COMPACT_ATOMS: atom_id res chain seq x y z
N MET A 1 19.52 -3.81 -10.55
CA MET A 1 18.61 -2.67 -10.37
C MET A 1 17.75 -3.00 -9.15
N THR A 2 17.62 -2.10 -8.19
CA THR A 2 16.83 -2.36 -6.97
C THR A 2 15.33 -2.15 -7.24
N GLU A 3 14.47 -2.90 -6.56
CA GLU A 3 13.01 -2.82 -6.72
C GLU A 3 12.36 -1.96 -5.62
N PHE A 4 11.31 -1.23 -5.98
CA PHE A 4 10.29 -0.74 -5.07
C PHE A 4 9.04 -1.61 -5.26
N ILE A 5 8.71 -2.42 -4.25
CA ILE A 5 7.53 -3.30 -4.35
C ILE A 5 6.30 -2.55 -3.85
N ASN A 6 5.31 -2.37 -4.71
CA ASN A 6 3.98 -1.96 -4.32
C ASN A 6 3.16 -3.18 -3.89
N HIS A 7 2.97 -3.34 -2.59
CA HIS A 7 2.10 -4.36 -2.00
C HIS A 7 0.88 -3.70 -1.36
N THR A 8 0.02 -3.15 -2.22
CA THR A 8 -1.23 -2.48 -1.83
C THR A 8 -2.38 -2.88 -2.75
N ASN A 9 -3.59 -2.56 -2.33
CA ASN A 9 -4.82 -2.67 -3.12
C ASN A 9 -4.95 -1.57 -4.21
N HIS A 10 -3.93 -0.71 -4.37
CA HIS A 10 -3.90 0.38 -5.35
C HIS A 10 -2.74 0.18 -6.34
N PRO A 11 -2.97 -0.41 -7.53
CA PRO A 11 -1.91 -0.71 -8.50
C PRO A 11 -1.25 0.57 -9.02
N SER A 12 0.06 0.49 -9.32
CA SER A 12 0.88 1.65 -9.73
C SER A 12 0.43 2.30 -11.04
N SER A 13 -0.27 1.55 -11.90
CA SER A 13 -0.89 2.05 -13.13
C SER A 13 -1.93 3.16 -12.91
N ARG A 14 -2.49 3.25 -11.69
CA ARG A 14 -3.50 4.26 -11.32
C ARG A 14 -2.93 5.40 -10.49
N TRP A 15 -1.63 5.38 -10.20
CA TRP A 15 -1.02 6.42 -9.38
C TRP A 15 -0.92 7.73 -10.14
N GLU A 16 -1.12 8.82 -9.39
CA GLU A 16 -0.73 10.13 -9.88
C GLU A 16 0.79 10.23 -9.97
N GLU A 17 1.25 11.09 -10.88
CA GLU A 17 2.65 11.20 -11.25
C GLU A 17 3.58 11.43 -10.04
N GLY A 18 3.16 12.25 -9.08
CA GLY A 18 3.94 12.53 -7.87
C GLY A 18 4.19 11.30 -6.98
N GLN A 19 3.23 10.37 -6.91
CA GLN A 19 3.42 9.12 -6.16
C GLN A 19 4.37 8.17 -6.89
N ARG A 20 4.28 8.11 -8.23
CA ARG A 20 5.19 7.31 -9.06
C ARG A 20 6.62 7.80 -8.92
N GLN A 21 6.86 9.10 -9.11
CA GLN A 21 8.19 9.71 -8.99
C GLN A 21 8.79 9.51 -7.59
N ALA A 22 7.97 9.62 -6.53
CA ALA A 22 8.43 9.36 -5.17
C ALA A 22 8.86 7.90 -4.96
N ALA A 23 8.27 6.94 -5.69
CA ALA A 23 8.60 5.52 -5.58
C ALA A 23 9.84 5.17 -6.41
N GLU A 24 10.00 5.79 -7.58
CA GLU A 24 11.18 5.64 -8.44
C GLU A 24 12.49 6.05 -7.74
N ALA A 25 12.41 6.93 -6.74
CA ALA A 25 13.56 7.27 -5.88
C ALA A 25 14.14 6.08 -5.09
N TYR A 26 13.37 4.98 -4.94
CA TYR A 26 13.81 3.76 -4.27
C TYR A 26 14.17 2.63 -5.24
N GLY A 27 13.66 2.66 -6.47
CA GLY A 27 13.92 1.63 -7.48
C GLY A 27 12.81 1.48 -8.51
N THR A 28 12.95 0.45 -9.36
CA THR A 28 11.92 0.11 -10.34
C THR A 28 10.65 -0.33 -9.64
N ILE A 29 9.52 0.28 -9.98
CA ILE A 29 8.24 -0.03 -9.38
C ILE A 29 7.76 -1.40 -9.88
N VAL A 30 7.48 -2.30 -8.95
CA VAL A 30 6.91 -3.63 -9.21
C VAL A 30 5.64 -3.78 -8.39
N ASP A 31 4.52 -4.05 -9.06
CA ASP A 31 3.26 -4.38 -8.38
C ASP A 31 3.27 -5.85 -7.93
N LEU A 32 3.22 -6.08 -6.62
CA LEU A 32 2.92 -7.38 -6.03
C LEU A 32 1.49 -7.31 -5.45
N PRO A 33 0.50 -7.98 -6.05
CA PRO A 33 -0.90 -7.83 -5.65
C PRO A 33 -1.14 -8.04 -4.15
N PHE A 34 -1.90 -7.15 -3.53
CA PHE A 34 -2.33 -7.34 -2.15
C PHE A 34 -3.31 -8.52 -2.05
N PRO A 35 -3.12 -9.44 -1.09
CA PRO A 35 -3.94 -10.64 -1.04
C PRO A 35 -5.36 -10.32 -0.60
N ARG A 36 -6.32 -11.14 -1.04
CA ARG A 36 -7.67 -11.12 -0.51
C ARG A 36 -7.68 -11.79 0.85
N ILE A 37 -8.07 -11.05 1.89
CA ILE A 37 -8.16 -11.54 3.27
C ILE A 37 -9.63 -11.57 3.68
N PRO A 38 -10.24 -12.76 3.85
CA PRO A 38 -11.60 -12.90 4.36
C PRO A 38 -11.75 -12.38 5.79
N ALA A 39 -12.90 -11.77 6.08
CA ALA A 39 -13.18 -11.18 7.39
C ALA A 39 -13.48 -12.22 8.50
N ASP A 40 -13.76 -13.46 8.10
CA ASP A 40 -14.01 -14.60 8.98
C ASP A 40 -12.75 -15.41 9.30
N TRP A 41 -11.59 -15.03 8.76
CA TRP A 41 -10.32 -15.64 9.12
C TRP A 41 -9.90 -15.29 10.54
N ASP A 42 -9.33 -16.28 11.21
CA ASP A 42 -8.67 -16.06 12.49
C ASP A 42 -7.32 -15.34 12.31
N ALA A 43 -6.81 -14.80 13.41
CA ALA A 43 -5.53 -14.08 13.43
C ALA A 43 -4.35 -14.95 12.97
N GLN A 44 -4.40 -16.27 13.17
CA GLN A 44 -3.31 -17.18 12.82
C GLN A 44 -3.24 -17.39 11.30
N ALA A 45 -4.39 -17.49 10.63
CA ALA A 45 -4.48 -17.57 9.17
C ALA A 45 -3.95 -16.30 8.52
N VAL A 46 -4.32 -15.13 9.06
CA VAL A 46 -3.80 -13.84 8.57
C VAL A 46 -2.29 -13.74 8.78
N HIS A 47 -1.78 -14.16 9.93
CA HIS A 47 -0.34 -14.16 10.20
C HIS A 47 0.45 -15.09 9.25
N ARG A 48 -0.03 -16.32 9.01
CA ARG A 48 0.61 -17.25 8.06
C ARG A 48 0.67 -16.67 6.65
N LEU A 49 -0.39 -16.00 6.20
CA LEU A 49 -0.41 -15.33 4.90
C LEU A 49 0.63 -14.20 4.84
N ALA A 50 0.81 -13.44 5.93
CA ALA A 50 1.86 -12.42 6.02
C ALA A 50 3.27 -13.03 5.95
N GLU A 51 3.52 -14.17 6.61
CA GLU A 51 4.78 -14.90 6.53
C GLU A 51 5.07 -15.43 5.11
N GLU A 52 4.06 -15.94 4.42
CA GLU A 52 4.15 -16.37 3.02
C GLU A 52 4.57 -15.23 2.09
N ASN A 53 3.87 -14.10 2.17
CA ASN A 53 4.19 -12.93 1.35
C ASN A 53 5.53 -12.31 1.75
N ALA A 54 5.87 -12.28 3.05
CA ALA A 54 7.17 -11.82 3.50
C ALA A 54 8.30 -12.65 2.88
N ARG A 55 8.18 -13.98 2.84
CA ARG A 55 9.18 -14.86 2.21
C ARG A 55 9.37 -14.52 0.72
N GLU A 56 8.29 -14.31 -0.02
CA GLU A 56 8.37 -13.91 -1.42
C GLU A 56 9.04 -12.54 -1.61
N ILE A 57 8.60 -11.54 -0.84
CA ILE A 57 9.12 -10.18 -0.89
C ILE A 57 10.62 -10.15 -0.53
N LEU A 58 11.02 -10.81 0.54
CA LEU A 58 12.40 -10.84 1.01
C LEU A 58 13.34 -11.55 0.03
N ALA A 59 12.86 -12.59 -0.65
CA ALA A 59 13.64 -13.28 -1.68
C ALA A 59 14.04 -12.36 -2.85
N ARG A 60 13.21 -11.34 -3.15
CA ARG A 60 13.47 -10.33 -4.19
C ARG A 60 14.47 -9.25 -3.75
N LYS A 61 14.74 -9.11 -2.46
CA LYS A 61 15.65 -8.11 -1.87
C LYS A 61 15.33 -6.68 -2.35
N PRO A 62 14.08 -6.20 -2.21
CA PRO A 62 13.71 -4.86 -2.63
C PRO A 62 14.44 -3.82 -1.78
N MET A 63 14.57 -2.61 -2.31
CA MET A 63 15.02 -1.47 -1.52
C MET A 63 13.92 -1.05 -0.53
N ALA A 64 12.69 -0.93 -1.00
CA ALA A 64 11.55 -0.58 -0.16
C ALA A 64 10.27 -1.29 -0.60
N VAL A 65 9.33 -1.42 0.33
CA VAL A 65 8.02 -2.02 0.11
C VAL A 65 6.96 -1.04 0.60
N LEU A 66 6.06 -0.65 -0.29
CA LEU A 66 4.83 0.05 0.08
C LEU A 66 3.81 -1.00 0.53
N VAL A 67 3.41 -0.96 1.80
CA VAL A 67 2.46 -1.94 2.38
C VAL A 67 1.29 -1.19 2.97
N GLN A 68 0.08 -1.37 2.43
CA GLN A 68 -1.15 -0.78 2.95
C GLN A 68 -2.35 -1.62 2.52
N GLY A 69 -3.29 -1.84 3.43
CA GLY A 69 -4.51 -2.61 3.19
C GLY A 69 -5.13 -3.05 4.50
N GLU A 70 -5.43 -4.35 4.63
CA GLU A 70 -5.95 -4.95 5.87
C GLU A 70 -4.98 -4.74 7.03
N PHE A 71 -5.49 -4.31 8.19
CA PHE A 71 -4.69 -3.78 9.28
C PHE A 71 -3.80 -4.83 9.96
N THR A 72 -4.34 -6.00 10.27
CA THR A 72 -3.61 -7.03 11.04
C THR A 72 -2.55 -7.73 10.20
N TYR A 73 -2.85 -8.01 8.93
CA TYR A 73 -1.90 -8.47 7.92
C TYR A 73 -0.79 -7.44 7.70
N THR A 74 -1.17 -6.17 7.48
CA THR A 74 -0.19 -5.09 7.27
C THR A 74 0.76 -4.99 8.45
N PHE A 75 0.24 -5.03 9.68
CA PHE A 75 1.07 -5.00 10.88
C PHE A 75 2.05 -6.17 10.95
N ALA A 76 1.58 -7.39 10.70
CA ALA A 76 2.42 -8.59 10.70
C ALA A 76 3.51 -8.52 9.62
N LEU A 77 3.15 -8.20 8.38
CA LEU A 77 4.09 -8.10 7.26
C LEU A 77 5.12 -7.00 7.49
N VAL A 78 4.70 -5.80 7.91
CA VAL A 78 5.60 -4.69 8.22
C VAL A 78 6.60 -5.08 9.31
N SER A 79 6.16 -5.80 10.34
CA SER A 79 7.03 -6.27 11.43
C SER A 79 8.11 -7.22 10.91
N LEU A 80 7.75 -8.16 10.03
CA LEU A 80 8.68 -9.10 9.40
C LEU A 80 9.68 -8.39 8.49
N LEU A 81 9.22 -7.43 7.67
CA LEU A 81 10.09 -6.65 6.78
C LEU A 81 11.09 -5.80 7.57
N LYS A 82 10.64 -5.12 8.63
CA LYS A 82 11.51 -4.31 9.51
C LYS A 82 12.54 -5.17 10.22
N ALA A 83 12.16 -6.36 10.71
CA ALA A 83 13.09 -7.29 11.33
C ALA A 83 14.18 -7.78 10.35
N ALA A 84 13.86 -7.85 9.05
CA ALA A 84 14.80 -8.17 7.98
C ALA A 84 15.58 -6.96 7.44
N GLY A 85 15.40 -5.76 8.02
CA GLY A 85 16.08 -4.54 7.58
C GLY A 85 15.55 -3.92 6.28
N ILE A 86 14.36 -4.32 5.82
CA ILE A 86 13.71 -3.76 4.63
C ILE A 86 12.88 -2.53 5.01
N ALA A 87 13.00 -1.46 4.23
CA ALA A 87 12.20 -0.25 4.42
C ALA A 87 10.73 -0.51 4.06
N ALA A 88 9.85 -0.56 5.07
CA ALA A 88 8.41 -0.62 4.88
C ALA A 88 7.80 0.79 4.92
N LEU A 89 7.01 1.14 3.91
CA LEU A 89 6.46 2.48 3.68
C LEU A 89 4.94 2.46 3.58
N SER A 90 4.31 3.60 3.89
CA SER A 90 2.89 3.90 3.72
C SER A 90 2.71 5.17 2.90
N ALA A 91 1.84 5.15 1.88
CA ALA A 91 1.40 6.32 1.14
C ALA A 91 0.47 7.16 2.01
N CYS A 92 0.82 8.42 2.17
CA CYS A 92 0.07 9.36 2.97
C CYS A 92 -0.64 10.35 2.06
N SER A 93 -1.96 10.26 2.07
CA SER A 93 -2.82 11.11 1.26
C SER A 93 -3.64 12.06 2.11
N GLU A 94 -3.85 13.26 1.59
CA GLU A 94 -4.80 14.22 2.14
C GLU A 94 -6.18 13.96 1.52
N ARG A 95 -7.21 13.89 2.38
CA ARG A 95 -8.60 13.73 1.93
C ARG A 95 -9.22 15.10 1.71
N LEU A 96 -9.48 15.44 0.46
CA LEU A 96 -10.24 16.60 0.05
C LEU A 96 -11.70 16.19 -0.16
N VAL A 97 -12.62 16.91 0.47
CA VAL A 97 -14.06 16.69 0.32
C VAL A 97 -14.64 17.88 -0.43
N ARG A 98 -15.40 17.61 -1.49
CA ARG A 98 -16.19 18.60 -2.20
C ARG A 98 -17.64 18.17 -2.22
N GLU A 99 -18.54 19.11 -1.97
CA GLU A 99 -19.97 18.92 -2.15
C GLU A 99 -20.38 19.67 -3.41
N ARG A 100 -21.11 19.02 -4.29
CA ARG A 100 -21.72 19.63 -5.47
C ARG A 100 -23.19 19.26 -5.49
N THR A 101 -24.05 20.21 -5.80
CA THR A 101 -25.44 19.91 -6.14
C THR A 101 -25.47 19.44 -7.59
N ASP A 102 -26.05 18.28 -7.85
CA ASP A 102 -26.26 17.81 -9.23
C ASP A 102 -27.49 18.46 -9.88
N GLU A 103 -27.76 18.08 -11.12
CA GLU A 103 -28.86 18.64 -11.93
C GLU A 103 -30.25 18.35 -11.33
N ASN A 104 -30.36 17.34 -10.44
CA ASN A 104 -31.60 16.95 -9.77
C ASN A 104 -31.76 17.62 -8.40
N GLY A 105 -30.82 18.46 -7.98
CA GLY A 105 -30.82 19.07 -6.65
C GLY A 105 -30.23 18.18 -5.56
N GLU A 106 -29.64 17.03 -5.90
CA GLU A 106 -29.02 16.13 -4.91
C GLU A 106 -27.61 16.59 -4.55
N ILE A 107 -27.25 16.51 -3.26
CA ILE A 107 -25.90 16.81 -2.79
C ILE A 107 -25.02 15.60 -3.05
N VAL A 108 -24.15 15.70 -4.05
CA VAL A 108 -23.10 14.72 -4.34
C VAL A 108 -21.84 15.10 -3.57
N ARG A 109 -21.40 14.19 -2.69
CA ARG A 109 -20.15 14.33 -1.94
C ARG A 109 -19.02 13.57 -2.63
N GLU A 110 -18.10 14.31 -3.22
CA GLU A 110 -16.88 13.77 -3.82
C GLU A 110 -15.75 13.77 -2.77
N SER A 111 -15.13 12.61 -2.56
CA SER A 111 -13.92 12.47 -1.74
C SER A 111 -12.74 12.16 -2.64
N ARG A 112 -11.79 13.11 -2.73
CA ARG A 112 -10.53 12.94 -3.46
C ARG A 112 -9.38 12.74 -2.47
N PHE A 113 -8.50 11.78 -2.75
CA PHE A 113 -7.29 11.55 -1.99
C PHE A 113 -6.09 12.02 -2.81
N VAL A 114 -5.32 12.97 -2.26
CA VAL A 114 -4.14 13.54 -2.93
C VAL A 114 -2.90 13.04 -2.21
N PHE A 115 -2.01 12.34 -2.91
CA PHE A 115 -0.76 11.86 -2.35
C PHE A 115 0.11 13.05 -1.92
N ARG A 116 0.70 12.93 -0.73
CA ARG A 116 1.62 13.95 -0.20
C ARG A 116 3.06 13.44 -0.09
N ARG A 117 3.22 12.21 0.41
CA ARG A 117 4.53 11.58 0.63
C ARG A 117 4.37 10.13 1.06
N PHE A 118 5.46 9.38 0.99
CA PHE A 118 5.61 8.15 1.78
C PHE A 118 6.06 8.47 3.21
N ARG A 119 5.65 7.64 4.17
CA ARG A 119 6.19 7.60 5.54
C ARG A 119 6.67 6.19 5.83
N ALA A 120 7.79 6.05 6.53
CA ALA A 120 8.20 4.76 7.07
C ALA A 120 7.30 4.36 8.25
N TYR A 121 7.06 3.05 8.38
CA TYR A 121 6.41 2.43 9.54
C TYR A 121 7.33 2.33 10.76
#